data_AF-A0A2D0N307-F1
#
_entry.id   AF-A0A2D0N307-F1
#
_cell.length_a   1.000
_cell.length_b   1.000
_cell.length_c   1.000
_cell.angle_alpha   90.00
_cell.angle_beta   90.00
_cell.angle_gamma   90.00
#
_symmetry.space_group_name_H-M   'P 1'
#
loop_
_entity.id
_entity.type
_entity.pdbx_description
1 polymer ?
#
loop_
_entity_poly.entity_id
_entity_poly.type
_entity_poly.pdbx_seq_one_letter_code
_entity_poly.pdbx_strand_id
1 'polypeptide(L)'
;MKVFTWIKVIGILCIVFGSFAILEHTASLAMAQTFENGNEHLPKVASDLLQRRVILDYTGLLVYTIYLFAGILFLLRKSFSLRLMYLALSLSILYQILPLLLFRESHPIPNFDFSFHVSKLIGPFIDLLLLIGIIRLSGLYYKSREELQERFGTKDGIINPRRCKITTFIGLFFLAIPIYLFVMWLYAAQIGTTQPERVAIFQNYLPAFLEGRYTASYLGFGASVLAVISSATSLKLPEKKWKVINSVVLALGILLLLMFLLFLL
;
A
#
# COMPACT_ATOMS: atom_id res chain seq x y z
N MET A 1 22.65 -2.24 -5.76
CA MET A 1 21.42 -2.05 -6.56
C MET A 1 21.48 -0.65 -7.15
N LYS A 2 21.25 -0.45 -8.47
CA LYS A 2 21.47 0.86 -9.11
C LYS A 2 20.53 1.94 -8.52
N VAL A 3 21.02 3.15 -8.27
CA VAL A 3 20.29 4.34 -7.75
C VAL A 3 18.94 4.54 -8.46
N PHE A 4 18.93 4.35 -9.78
CA PHE A 4 17.73 4.42 -10.61
C PHE A 4 16.61 3.44 -10.20
N THR A 5 16.98 2.28 -9.68
CA THR A 5 16.02 1.26 -9.20
C THR A 5 15.43 1.68 -7.87
N TRP A 6 16.22 2.30 -6.98
CA TRP A 6 15.73 2.81 -5.71
C TRP A 6 14.73 3.96 -5.88
N ILE A 7 15.00 4.90 -6.79
CA ILE A 7 14.05 6.00 -7.10
C ILE A 7 12.70 5.44 -7.54
N LYS A 8 12.71 4.42 -8.42
CA LYS A 8 11.47 3.77 -8.89
C LYS A 8 10.76 3.04 -7.76
N VAL A 9 11.48 2.28 -6.95
CA VAL A 9 10.89 1.53 -5.82
C VAL A 9 10.25 2.49 -4.83
N ILE A 10 10.95 3.54 -4.42
CA ILE A 10 10.42 4.54 -3.47
C ILE A 10 9.21 5.26 -4.05
N GLY A 11 9.27 5.72 -5.31
CA GLY A 11 8.13 6.38 -5.95
C GLY A 11 6.89 5.48 -6.04
N ILE A 12 7.07 4.19 -6.38
CA ILE A 12 5.98 3.21 -6.41
C ILE A 12 5.42 2.98 -5.00
N LEU A 13 6.27 2.82 -3.98
CA LEU A 13 5.82 2.63 -2.61
C LEU A 13 5.00 3.83 -2.11
N CYS A 14 5.44 5.07 -2.38
CA CYS A 14 4.66 6.26 -2.01
C CYS A 14 3.29 6.30 -2.69
N ILE A 15 3.18 5.86 -3.95
CA ILE A 15 1.89 5.78 -4.65
C ILE A 15 0.99 4.72 -4.03
N VAL A 16 1.54 3.56 -3.70
CA VAL A 16 0.78 2.45 -3.09
C VAL A 16 0.28 2.85 -1.70
N PHE A 17 1.16 3.35 -0.84
CA PHE A 17 0.79 3.76 0.52
C PHE A 17 -0.12 4.99 0.52
N GLY A 18 0.15 5.98 -0.35
CA GLY A 18 -0.73 7.14 -0.51
C GLY A 18 -2.13 6.75 -0.97
N SER A 19 -2.25 5.87 -1.96
CA SER A 19 -3.55 5.34 -2.40
C SER A 19 -4.29 4.61 -1.27
N PHE A 20 -3.57 3.76 -0.53
CA PHE A 20 -4.16 3.00 0.58
C PHE A 20 -4.74 3.93 1.64
N ALA A 21 -3.97 4.94 2.06
CA ALA A 21 -4.38 5.86 3.10
C ALA A 21 -5.53 6.80 2.67
N ILE A 22 -5.57 7.20 1.39
CA ILE A 22 -6.74 7.92 0.83
C ILE A 22 -8.00 7.06 0.96
N LEU A 23 -7.92 5.77 0.64
CA LEU A 23 -9.07 4.87 0.68
C LEU A 23 -9.52 4.61 2.12
N GLU A 24 -8.59 4.40 3.04
CA GLU A 24 -8.88 4.22 4.46
C GLU A 24 -9.66 5.43 5.03
N HIS A 25 -9.20 6.66 4.75
CA HIS A 25 -9.90 7.86 5.21
C HIS A 25 -11.23 8.09 4.49
N THR A 26 -11.32 7.77 3.20
CA THR A 26 -12.61 7.82 2.47
C THR A 26 -13.63 6.87 3.08
N ALA A 27 -13.22 5.63 3.39
CA ALA A 27 -14.07 4.63 4.01
C ALA A 27 -14.50 5.04 5.42
N SER A 28 -13.57 5.60 6.22
CA SER A 28 -13.87 6.15 7.55
C SER A 28 -14.93 7.26 7.48
N LEU A 29 -14.83 8.18 6.51
CA LEU A 29 -15.82 9.23 6.29
C LEU A 29 -17.19 8.69 5.87
N ALA A 30 -17.23 7.72 4.96
CA ALA A 30 -18.47 7.08 4.53
C ALA A 30 -19.16 6.35 5.70
N MET A 31 -18.38 5.68 6.55
CA MET A 31 -18.88 5.05 7.78
C MET A 31 -19.42 6.09 8.77
N ALA A 32 -18.71 7.20 8.98
CA ALA A 32 -19.15 8.27 9.86
C ALA A 32 -20.49 8.88 9.41
N GLN A 33 -20.65 9.14 8.11
CA GLN A 33 -21.90 9.64 7.52
C GLN A 33 -23.06 8.64 7.64
N THR A 34 -22.78 7.35 7.45
CA THR A 34 -23.80 6.29 7.61
C THR A 34 -24.26 6.21 9.07
N PHE A 35 -23.35 6.40 10.02
CA PHE A 35 -23.64 6.37 11.45
C PHE A 35 -24.44 7.59 11.91
N GLU A 36 -24.15 8.77 11.34
CA GLU A 36 -24.87 10.02 11.60
C GLU A 36 -26.30 9.97 11.05
N ASN A 37 -26.48 9.44 9.84
CA ASN A 37 -27.80 9.29 9.21
C ASN A 37 -28.68 8.20 9.86
N GLY A 38 -28.08 7.21 10.52
CA GLY A 38 -28.78 6.07 11.12
C GLY A 38 -29.24 6.28 12.57
N ASN A 39 -28.75 7.31 13.26
CA ASN A 39 -28.98 7.51 14.69
C ASN A 39 -29.32 8.98 15.01
N GLU A 40 -30.60 9.36 14.98
CA GLU A 40 -31.09 10.71 15.33
C GLU A 40 -30.85 11.10 16.82
N HIS A 41 -30.37 10.17 17.66
CA HIS A 41 -30.21 10.36 19.11
C HIS A 41 -28.81 10.01 19.63
N LEU A 42 -27.74 10.50 18.97
CA LEU A 42 -26.39 10.41 19.54
C LEU A 42 -26.21 11.40 20.72
N PRO A 43 -25.62 10.96 21.85
CA PRO A 43 -25.29 11.86 22.95
C PRO A 43 -24.25 12.91 22.52
N LYS A 44 -24.37 14.15 23.01
CA LYS A 44 -23.53 15.30 22.62
C LYS A 44 -22.01 15.07 22.69
N VAL A 45 -21.54 14.22 23.61
CA VAL A 45 -20.12 13.87 23.74
C VAL A 45 -19.66 12.98 22.57
N ALA A 46 -20.51 12.07 22.11
CA ALA A 46 -20.22 11.22 20.97
C ALA A 46 -20.26 12.00 19.65
N SER A 47 -21.13 13.02 19.52
CA SER A 47 -21.17 13.87 18.33
C SER A 47 -19.91 14.76 18.19
N ASP A 48 -19.38 15.32 19.28
CA ASP A 48 -18.13 16.13 19.22
C ASP A 48 -16.91 15.26 18.85
N LEU A 49 -16.82 14.04 19.39
CA LEU A 49 -15.77 13.08 19.02
C LEU A 49 -15.88 12.62 17.55
N LEU A 50 -17.10 12.39 17.06
CA LEU A 50 -17.35 12.05 15.66
C LEU A 50 -16.92 13.21 14.75
N GLN A 51 -17.29 14.45 15.08
CA GLN A 51 -16.93 15.64 14.32
C GLN A 51 -15.42 15.85 14.26
N ARG A 52 -14.71 15.67 15.38
CA ARG A 52 -13.23 15.73 15.41
C ARG A 52 -12.58 14.64 14.56
N ARG A 53 -13.12 13.42 14.57
CA ARG A 53 -12.66 12.33 13.71
C ARG A 53 -12.88 12.63 12.23
N VAL A 54 -14.04 13.17 11.86
CA VAL A 54 -14.34 13.58 10.47
C VAL A 54 -13.35 14.65 9.98
N ILE A 55 -13.06 15.66 10.80
CA ILE A 55 -12.06 16.69 10.46
C ILE A 55 -10.67 16.08 10.23
N LEU A 56 -10.28 15.11 11.06
CA LEU A 56 -9.02 14.40 10.88
C LEU A 56 -9.00 13.59 9.60
N ASP A 57 -10.07 12.87 9.28
CA ASP A 57 -10.12 12.06 8.06
C ASP A 57 -10.05 12.94 6.80
N TYR A 58 -10.69 14.11 6.78
CA TYR A 58 -10.52 15.08 5.69
C TYR A 58 -9.10 15.64 5.61
N THR A 59 -8.47 15.90 6.77
CA THR A 59 -7.08 16.35 6.82
C THR A 59 -6.14 15.26 6.31
N GLY A 60 -6.38 14.00 6.67
CA GLY A 60 -5.67 12.82 6.20
C GLY A 60 -5.78 12.68 4.69
N LEU A 61 -6.99 12.79 4.13
CA LEU A 61 -7.20 12.76 2.68
C LEU A 61 -6.33 13.78 1.93
N LEU A 62 -6.27 15.01 2.43
CA LEU A 62 -5.44 16.07 1.84
C LEU A 62 -3.95 15.69 1.90
N VAL A 63 -3.47 15.25 3.07
CA VAL A 63 -2.07 14.86 3.28
C VAL A 63 -1.67 13.70 2.36
N TYR A 64 -2.48 12.65 2.29
CA TYR A 64 -2.17 11.47 1.48
C TYR A 64 -2.37 11.70 -0.01
N THR A 65 -3.21 12.65 -0.41
CA THR A 65 -3.29 13.12 -1.79
C THR A 65 -1.99 13.81 -2.21
N ILE A 66 -1.46 14.72 -1.39
CA ILE A 66 -0.15 15.35 -1.62
C ILE A 66 0.95 14.28 -1.68
N TYR A 67 0.87 13.26 -0.84
CA TYR A 67 1.80 12.11 -0.81
C TYR A 67 1.75 11.24 -2.07
N LEU A 68 0.56 10.94 -2.57
CA LEU A 68 0.36 10.24 -3.84
C LEU A 68 0.98 11.05 -5.00
N PHE A 69 0.66 12.35 -5.08
CA PHE A 69 1.20 13.22 -6.13
C PHE A 69 2.72 13.36 -6.05
N ALA A 70 3.29 13.43 -4.85
CA ALA A 70 4.73 13.36 -4.63
C ALA A 70 5.32 12.08 -5.24
N GLY A 71 4.71 10.91 -4.97
CA GLY A 71 5.09 9.62 -5.57
C GLY A 71 5.12 9.64 -7.09
N ILE A 72 4.04 10.11 -7.72
CA ILE A 72 3.92 10.20 -9.19
C ILE A 72 4.98 11.14 -9.76
N LEU A 73 5.11 12.35 -9.21
CA LEU A 73 6.06 13.35 -9.71
C LEU A 73 7.51 12.94 -9.51
N PHE A 74 7.79 12.15 -8.48
CA PHE A 74 9.10 11.57 -8.21
C PHE A 74 9.46 10.48 -9.23
N LEU A 75 8.48 9.67 -9.67
CA LEU A 75 8.68 8.76 -10.80
C LEU A 75 8.91 9.50 -12.12
N LEU A 76 8.23 10.64 -12.31
CA LEU A 76 8.39 11.51 -13.48
C LEU A 76 9.66 12.38 -13.45
N ARG A 77 10.46 12.32 -12.37
CA ARG A 77 11.75 13.03 -12.22
C ARG A 77 11.67 14.54 -12.44
N LYS A 78 10.59 15.18 -12.00
CA LYS A 78 10.47 16.65 -12.08
C LYS A 78 11.43 17.33 -11.11
N SER A 79 11.96 18.49 -11.47
CA SER A 79 12.97 19.22 -10.68
C SER A 79 12.51 19.59 -9.26
N PHE A 80 11.20 19.76 -9.03
CA PHE A 80 10.63 20.05 -7.70
C PHE A 80 10.16 18.80 -6.93
N SER A 81 10.13 17.61 -7.57
CA SER A 81 9.55 16.40 -7.00
C SER A 81 10.22 15.92 -5.71
N LEU A 82 11.53 16.13 -5.58
CA LEU A 82 12.27 15.73 -4.38
C LEU A 82 11.91 16.61 -3.17
N ARG A 83 11.72 17.92 -3.38
CA ARG A 83 11.23 18.84 -2.34
C ARG A 83 9.80 18.51 -1.94
N LEU A 84 8.96 18.19 -2.93
CA LEU A 84 7.58 17.78 -2.69
C LEU A 84 7.51 16.47 -1.90
N MET A 85 8.39 15.51 -2.20
CA MET A 85 8.47 14.24 -1.49
C MET A 85 8.87 14.42 -0.02
N TYR A 86 9.85 15.29 0.27
CA TYR A 86 10.20 15.63 1.66
C TYR A 86 9.02 16.24 2.41
N LEU A 87 8.34 17.20 1.79
CA LEU A 87 7.18 17.86 2.37
C LEU A 87 6.05 16.87 2.63
N ALA A 88 5.75 15.99 1.66
CA ALA A 88 4.67 15.04 1.77
C ALA A 88 4.92 13.97 2.85
N LEU A 89 6.13 13.40 2.92
CA LEU A 89 6.49 12.45 3.97
C LEU A 89 6.51 13.09 5.35
N SER A 90 7.00 14.33 5.46
CA SER A 90 7.00 15.06 6.74
C SER A 90 5.58 15.36 7.22
N LEU A 91 4.69 15.78 6.31
CA LEU A 91 3.27 15.98 6.60
C LEU A 91 2.58 14.66 6.98
N SER A 92 2.89 13.55 6.30
CA SER A 92 2.35 12.23 6.61
C SER A 92 2.73 11.77 8.02
N ILE A 93 4.01 11.88 8.38
CA ILE A 93 4.50 11.53 9.72
C ILE A 93 3.85 12.44 10.78
N LEU A 94 3.81 13.75 10.54
CA LEU A 94 3.18 14.71 11.46
C LEU A 94 1.70 14.39 11.66
N TYR A 95 0.98 14.13 10.57
CA TYR A 95 -0.44 13.77 10.60
C TYR A 95 -0.68 12.48 11.39
N GLN A 96 0.16 11.46 11.26
CA GLN A 96 -0.03 10.21 11.99
C GLN A 96 0.33 10.33 13.48
N ILE A 97 1.24 11.23 13.86
CA ILE A 97 1.60 11.51 15.26
C ILE A 97 0.56 12.40 15.95
N LEU A 98 -0.05 13.34 15.23
CA LEU A 98 -0.95 14.34 15.81
C LEU A 98 -2.16 13.72 16.57
N PRO A 99 -2.89 12.72 16.05
CA PRO A 99 -3.94 12.01 16.79
C PRO A 99 -3.42 11.27 18.03
N LEU A 100 -2.20 10.73 17.99
CA LEU A 100 -1.61 10.06 19.16
C LEU A 100 -1.36 11.02 20.32
N LEU A 101 -1.09 12.30 20.01
CA LEU A 101 -0.90 13.36 21.00
C LEU A 101 -2.23 13.98 21.45
N LEU A 102 -3.17 14.19 20.53
CA LEU A 102 -4.44 14.88 20.81
C LEU A 102 -5.49 13.99 21.48
N PHE A 103 -5.50 12.67 21.25
CA PHE A 103 -6.51 11.74 21.81
C PHE A 103 -5.96 10.89 22.96
N ARG A 104 -4.95 11.39 23.67
CA ARG A 104 -4.25 10.64 24.73
C ARG A 104 -5.13 10.28 25.95
N GLU A 105 -6.36 10.80 26.08
CA GLU A 105 -7.09 10.77 27.37
C GLU A 105 -8.57 10.32 27.36
N SER A 106 -9.10 9.68 26.32
CA SER A 106 -10.51 9.23 26.34
C SER A 106 -10.62 7.73 26.14
N HIS A 107 -10.27 6.96 27.18
CA HIS A 107 -11.02 5.80 27.69
C HIS A 107 -10.11 4.86 28.51
N PRO A 108 -10.48 4.49 29.75
CA PRO A 108 -9.98 3.30 30.41
C PRO A 108 -10.79 2.10 29.90
N ILE A 109 -10.46 1.56 28.72
CA ILE A 109 -10.98 0.24 28.33
C ILE A 109 -10.03 -0.80 28.96
N PRO A 110 -10.53 -1.71 29.81
CA PRO A 110 -9.73 -2.74 30.43
C PRO A 110 -9.46 -3.84 29.39
N ASN A 111 -8.49 -3.58 28.53
CA ASN A 111 -7.67 -4.50 27.76
C ASN A 111 -6.75 -3.62 26.94
N PHE A 112 -5.65 -3.25 27.57
CA PHE A 112 -4.57 -2.46 27.00
C PHE A 112 -3.90 -3.28 25.89
N ASP A 113 -4.52 -3.27 24.71
CA ASP A 113 -4.11 -4.11 23.59
C ASP A 113 -2.90 -3.46 22.91
N PHE A 114 -1.71 -3.85 23.39
CA PHE A 114 -0.41 -3.46 22.85
C PHE A 114 -0.35 -3.59 21.31
N SER A 115 -1.09 -4.56 20.74
CA SER A 115 -1.19 -4.79 19.30
C SER A 115 -1.80 -3.60 18.54
N PHE A 116 -2.81 -2.93 19.10
CA PHE A 116 -3.50 -1.79 18.47
C PHE A 116 -2.65 -0.52 18.44
N HIS A 117 -1.75 -0.33 19.39
CA HIS A 117 -0.83 0.80 19.40
C HIS A 117 0.41 0.55 18.54
N VAL A 118 0.92 -0.69 18.49
CA VAL A 118 2.05 -1.05 17.61
C VAL A 118 1.66 -0.94 16.14
N SER A 119 0.45 -1.35 15.75
CA SER A 119 -0.02 -1.23 14.36
C SER A 119 -0.09 0.22 13.87
N LYS A 120 -0.46 1.16 14.75
CA LYS A 120 -0.46 2.61 14.47
C LYS A 120 0.93 3.22 14.31
N LEU A 121 1.99 2.54 14.78
CA LEU A 121 3.38 2.99 14.63
C LEU A 121 4.05 2.45 13.35
N ILE A 122 3.42 1.49 12.66
CA ILE A 122 3.96 0.93 11.41
C ILE A 122 3.96 1.98 10.30
N GLY A 123 2.88 2.74 10.15
CA GLY A 123 2.76 3.81 9.15
C GLY A 123 3.87 4.87 9.25
N PRO A 124 4.06 5.51 10.43
CA PRO A 124 5.10 6.53 10.60
C PRO A 124 6.50 5.95 10.42
N PHE A 125 6.69 4.69 10.80
CA PHE A 125 7.95 4.00 10.62
C PHE A 125 8.28 3.74 9.15
N ILE A 126 7.30 3.32 8.34
CA ILE A 126 7.46 3.17 6.89
C ILE A 126 7.78 4.51 6.24
N ASP A 127 7.05 5.57 6.59
CA ASP A 127 7.30 6.91 6.05
C ASP A 127 8.67 7.45 6.46
N LEU A 128 9.13 7.17 7.69
CA LEU A 128 10.48 7.51 8.15
C LEU A 128 11.55 6.76 7.35
N LEU A 129 11.35 5.47 7.08
CA LEU A 129 12.27 4.67 6.25
C LEU A 129 12.35 5.20 4.82
N LEU A 130 11.21 5.57 4.23
CA LEU A 130 11.14 6.19 2.91
C LEU A 130 11.87 7.54 2.91
N LEU A 131 11.66 8.36 3.95
CA LEU A 131 12.33 9.66 4.12
C LEU A 131 13.84 9.49 4.20
N ILE A 132 14.35 8.57 5.02
CA ILE A 132 15.78 8.23 5.10
C ILE A 132 16.31 7.77 3.73
N GLY A 133 15.53 6.96 3.02
CA GLY A 133 15.84 6.52 1.66
C GLY A 133 16.03 7.70 0.69
N ILE A 134 15.14 8.69 0.76
CA ILE A 134 15.20 9.88 -0.09
C ILE A 134 16.35 10.80 0.31
N ILE A 135 16.61 11.00 1.61
CA ILE A 135 17.76 11.77 2.09
C ILE A 135 19.06 11.21 1.51
N ARG A 136 19.23 9.88 1.57
CA ARG A 136 20.40 9.20 1.00
C ARG A 136 20.48 9.32 -0.53
N LEU A 137 19.35 9.40 -1.22
CA LEU A 137 19.29 9.53 -2.68
C LEU A 137 19.39 10.97 -3.17
N SER A 138 19.13 11.97 -2.32
CA SER A 138 19.01 13.37 -2.72
C SER A 138 20.28 13.94 -3.37
N GLY A 139 21.46 13.55 -2.88
CA GLY A 139 22.75 13.92 -3.46
C GLY A 139 23.02 13.29 -4.84
N LEU A 140 22.22 12.30 -5.25
CA LEU A 140 22.34 11.59 -6.52
C LEU A 140 21.15 11.86 -7.45
N TYR A 141 20.08 12.49 -6.97
CA TYR A 141 18.83 12.68 -7.70
C TYR A 141 18.94 13.75 -8.79
N TYR A 142 19.68 14.82 -8.53
CA TYR A 142 19.87 15.95 -9.45
C TYR A 142 21.07 15.79 -10.40
N LYS A 143 21.88 14.74 -10.25
CA LYS A 143 22.98 14.48 -11.18
C LYS A 143 22.45 14.05 -12.54
N SER A 144 23.08 14.56 -13.61
CA SER A 144 22.68 14.24 -14.98
C SER A 144 22.72 12.72 -15.19
N ARG A 145 21.86 12.22 -16.08
CA ARG A 145 21.79 10.79 -16.42
C ARG A 145 23.16 10.24 -16.85
N GLU A 146 23.96 11.10 -17.49
CA GLU A 146 25.30 10.82 -18.01
C GLU A 146 26.35 10.78 -16.89
N GLU A 147 26.36 11.74 -15.96
CA GLU A 147 27.27 11.73 -14.80
C GLU A 147 27.03 10.54 -13.86
N LEU A 148 25.78 10.12 -13.70
CA LEU A 148 25.43 8.91 -12.96
C LEU A 148 25.83 7.62 -13.72
N GLN A 149 25.86 7.66 -15.06
CA GLN A 149 26.33 6.54 -15.89
C GLN A 149 27.86 6.44 -15.89
N GLU A 150 28.55 7.57 -15.81
CA GLU A 150 30.01 7.67 -15.77
C GLU A 150 30.56 7.28 -14.39
N ARG A 151 30.00 7.81 -13.28
CA ARG A 151 30.44 7.46 -11.92
C ARG A 151 30.11 6.03 -11.49
N PHE A 152 29.02 5.45 -12.00
CA PHE A 152 28.59 4.10 -11.61
C PHE A 152 28.83 3.04 -12.67
N GLY A 153 29.46 3.41 -13.80
CA GLY A 153 29.92 2.49 -14.82
C GLY A 153 28.83 1.75 -15.59
N THR A 154 29.15 1.54 -16.87
CA THR A 154 28.53 0.64 -17.87
C THR A 154 27.24 1.12 -18.54
N LYS A 155 27.47 1.51 -19.80
CA LYS A 155 26.55 1.77 -20.91
C LYS A 155 25.58 0.61 -21.21
N ASP A 156 25.84 -0.58 -20.70
CA ASP A 156 24.84 -1.64 -20.55
C ASP A 156 24.95 -2.15 -19.13
N GLY A 157 23.90 -1.96 -18.32
CA GLY A 157 23.89 -2.59 -17.02
C GLY A 157 24.02 -4.08 -17.22
N ILE A 158 25.04 -4.69 -16.61
CA ILE A 158 25.10 -6.14 -16.42
C ILE A 158 23.86 -6.50 -15.59
N ILE A 159 22.74 -6.70 -16.28
CA ILE A 159 21.51 -7.29 -15.74
C ILE A 159 21.98 -8.66 -15.35
N ASN A 160 22.17 -8.91 -14.05
CA ASN A 160 22.49 -10.25 -13.60
C ASN A 160 21.25 -11.11 -13.93
N PRO A 161 21.29 -11.90 -15.02
CA PRO A 161 20.08 -12.52 -15.55
C PRO A 161 19.56 -13.56 -14.56
N ARG A 162 20.46 -14.14 -13.75
CA ARG A 162 20.12 -15.04 -12.65
C ARG A 162 19.26 -14.35 -11.59
N ARG A 163 19.61 -13.12 -11.19
CA ARG A 163 18.84 -12.37 -10.18
C ARG A 163 17.45 -12.01 -10.68
N CYS A 164 17.32 -11.51 -11.92
CA CYS A 164 16.01 -11.21 -12.50
C CYS A 164 15.16 -12.46 -12.71
N LYS A 165 15.75 -13.59 -13.11
CA LYS A 165 15.02 -14.88 -13.19
C LYS A 165 14.49 -15.30 -11.82
N ILE A 166 15.30 -15.21 -10.76
CA ILE A 166 14.84 -15.45 -9.38
C ILE A 166 13.71 -14.50 -8.99
N THR A 167 13.80 -13.22 -9.35
CA THR A 167 12.72 -12.25 -9.03
C THR A 167 11.44 -12.55 -9.81
N THR A 168 11.51 -13.07 -11.04
CA THR A 168 10.33 -13.59 -11.75
C THR A 168 9.70 -14.78 -11.02
N PHE A 169 10.49 -15.73 -10.52
CA PHE A 169 9.96 -16.85 -9.74
C PHE A 169 9.30 -16.38 -8.42
N ILE A 170 9.91 -15.41 -7.74
CA ILE A 170 9.31 -14.76 -6.56
C ILE A 170 7.97 -14.10 -6.94
N GLY A 171 7.91 -13.38 -8.06
CA GLY A 171 6.68 -12.77 -8.55
C GLY A 171 5.59 -13.78 -8.87
N LEU A 172 5.93 -14.91 -9.49
CA LEU A 172 5.01 -16.02 -9.76
C LEU A 172 4.50 -16.66 -8.46
N PHE A 173 5.39 -16.90 -7.50
CA PHE A 173 5.02 -17.43 -6.18
C PHE A 173 4.02 -16.51 -5.47
N PHE A 174 4.30 -15.21 -5.45
CA PHE A 174 3.38 -14.24 -4.84
C PHE A 174 2.08 -14.06 -5.62
N LEU A 175 2.06 -14.30 -6.93
CA LEU A 175 0.83 -14.28 -7.73
C LEU A 175 -0.08 -15.49 -7.43
N ALA A 176 0.50 -16.64 -7.06
CA ALA A 176 -0.27 -17.84 -6.77
C ALA A 176 -1.22 -17.66 -5.56
N ILE A 177 -0.82 -16.88 -4.56
CA ILE A 177 -1.61 -16.60 -3.36
C ILE A 177 -2.95 -15.89 -3.68
N PRO A 178 -2.97 -14.70 -4.32
CA PRO A 178 -4.21 -14.03 -4.68
C PRO A 178 -5.05 -14.81 -5.69
N ILE A 179 -4.43 -15.59 -6.59
CA ILE A 179 -5.16 -16.50 -7.49
C ILE A 179 -5.91 -17.56 -6.67
N TYR A 180 -5.22 -18.23 -5.72
CA TYR A 180 -5.83 -19.24 -4.87
C TYR A 180 -7.02 -18.67 -4.10
N LEU A 181 -6.83 -17.53 -3.43
CA LEU A 181 -7.88 -16.87 -2.67
C LEU A 181 -9.08 -16.49 -3.56
N PHE A 182 -8.82 -16.01 -4.78
CA PHE A 182 -9.90 -15.67 -5.71
C PHE A 182 -10.67 -16.90 -6.19
N VAL A 183 -9.98 -17.99 -6.52
CA VAL A 183 -10.61 -19.24 -6.94
C VAL A 183 -11.46 -19.83 -5.82
N MET A 184 -10.96 -19.81 -4.58
CA MET A 184 -11.73 -20.26 -3.42
C MET A 184 -12.98 -19.39 -3.20
N TRP A 185 -12.88 -18.07 -3.39
CA TRP A 185 -14.02 -17.18 -3.33
C TRP A 185 -15.06 -17.47 -4.42
N LEU A 186 -14.62 -17.69 -5.67
CA LEU A 186 -15.52 -18.08 -6.77
C LEU A 186 -16.24 -19.40 -6.48
N TYR A 187 -15.54 -20.39 -5.94
CA TYR A 187 -16.13 -21.67 -5.56
C TYR A 187 -17.18 -21.51 -4.45
N ALA A 188 -16.86 -20.75 -3.40
CA ALA A 188 -17.80 -20.44 -2.33
C ALA A 188 -19.03 -19.68 -2.85
N ALA A 189 -18.84 -18.75 -3.80
CA ALA A 189 -19.91 -17.98 -4.43
C ALA A 189 -20.84 -18.83 -5.30
N GLN A 190 -20.36 -19.93 -5.88
CA GLN A 190 -21.16 -20.86 -6.68
C GLN A 190 -22.05 -21.76 -5.82
N ILE A 191 -21.60 -22.12 -4.62
CA ILE A 191 -22.31 -23.07 -3.74
C ILE A 191 -23.23 -22.33 -2.76
N GLY A 192 -22.79 -21.20 -2.21
CA GLY A 192 -23.57 -20.44 -1.25
C GLY A 192 -24.72 -19.67 -1.92
N THR A 193 -25.92 -19.80 -1.35
CA THR A 193 -27.12 -19.12 -1.83
C THR A 193 -27.26 -17.71 -1.27
N THR A 194 -26.72 -17.47 -0.07
CA THR A 194 -26.74 -16.16 0.61
C THR A 194 -25.33 -15.65 0.91
N GLN A 195 -25.17 -14.33 1.09
CA GLN A 195 -23.86 -13.73 1.37
C GLN A 195 -23.18 -14.29 2.65
N PRO A 196 -23.89 -14.45 3.79
CA PRO A 196 -23.28 -15.02 5.00
C PRO A 196 -22.83 -16.47 4.80
N GLU A 197 -23.60 -17.25 4.05
CA GLU A 197 -23.27 -18.64 3.73
C GLU A 197 -22.02 -18.72 2.84
N ARG A 198 -21.89 -17.86 1.84
CA ARG A 198 -20.69 -17.76 0.98
C ARG A 198 -19.43 -17.44 1.79
N VAL A 199 -19.53 -16.51 2.73
CA VAL A 199 -18.41 -16.13 3.60
C VAL A 199 -18.01 -17.30 4.51
N ALA A 200 -18.97 -17.98 5.13
CA ALA A 200 -18.69 -19.14 5.97
C ALA A 200 -18.04 -20.28 5.19
N ILE A 201 -18.54 -20.58 3.98
CA ILE A 201 -17.94 -21.60 3.09
C ILE A 201 -16.51 -21.19 2.71
N PHE A 202 -16.28 -19.92 2.36
CA PHE A 202 -14.94 -19.42 2.03
C PHE A 202 -13.97 -19.53 3.20
N GLN A 203 -14.40 -19.18 4.42
CA GLN A 203 -13.59 -19.28 5.63
C GLN A 203 -13.18 -20.73 5.96
N ASN A 204 -14.03 -21.72 5.67
CA ASN A 204 -13.70 -23.14 5.87
C ASN A 204 -12.52 -23.63 5.02
N TYR A 205 -12.18 -22.95 3.92
CA TYR A 205 -11.01 -23.28 3.08
C TYR A 205 -9.73 -22.57 3.51
N LEU A 206 -9.81 -21.71 4.52
CA LEU A 206 -8.69 -20.94 5.03
C LEU A 206 -8.17 -21.56 6.33
N PRO A 207 -6.85 -21.47 6.60
CA PRO A 207 -6.32 -21.79 7.92
C PRO A 207 -6.81 -20.78 8.96
N ALA A 208 -6.90 -21.20 10.21
CA ALA A 208 -7.46 -20.40 11.33
C ALA A 208 -6.91 -18.97 11.46
N PHE A 209 -5.63 -18.75 11.11
CA PHE A 209 -5.01 -17.42 11.17
C PHE A 209 -5.49 -16.45 10.06
N LEU A 210 -6.23 -16.92 9.06
CA LEU A 210 -6.78 -16.12 7.95
C LEU A 210 -8.31 -15.92 8.02
N GLU A 211 -8.97 -16.45 9.05
CA GLU A 211 -10.44 -16.40 9.18
C GLU A 211 -11.00 -15.00 9.52
N GLY A 212 -10.14 -14.03 9.87
CA GLY A 212 -10.58 -12.67 10.17
C GLY A 212 -11.29 -12.01 8.98
N ARG A 213 -12.27 -11.13 9.29
CA ARG A 213 -13.22 -10.51 8.34
C ARG A 213 -12.57 -9.99 7.04
N TYR A 214 -11.36 -9.46 7.12
CA TYR A 214 -10.62 -8.90 5.98
C TYR A 214 -9.22 -9.51 5.79
N THR A 215 -8.84 -10.50 6.60
CA THR A 215 -7.45 -10.99 6.67
C THR A 215 -7.01 -11.64 5.36
N ALA A 216 -7.88 -12.45 4.75
CA ALA A 216 -7.64 -13.02 3.42
C ALA A 216 -7.49 -11.94 2.34
N SER A 217 -8.31 -10.90 2.38
CA SER A 217 -8.25 -9.78 1.42
C SER A 217 -6.95 -8.98 1.56
N TYR A 218 -6.50 -8.71 2.78
CA TYR A 218 -5.20 -8.06 3.02
C TYR A 218 -4.03 -8.92 2.56
N LEU A 219 -4.06 -10.24 2.79
CA LEU A 219 -3.04 -11.16 2.30
C LEU A 219 -2.99 -11.18 0.77
N GLY A 220 -4.16 -11.29 0.11
CA GLY A 220 -4.29 -11.26 -1.35
C GLY A 220 -3.78 -9.94 -1.95
N PHE A 221 -4.11 -8.81 -1.32
CA PHE A 221 -3.62 -7.50 -1.71
C PHE A 221 -2.10 -7.39 -1.59
N GLY A 222 -1.54 -7.70 -0.41
CA GLY A 222 -0.10 -7.63 -0.16
C GLY A 222 0.71 -8.54 -1.08
N ALA A 223 0.24 -9.75 -1.30
CA ALA A 223 0.85 -10.68 -2.25
C ALA A 223 0.77 -10.17 -3.70
N SER A 224 -0.34 -9.54 -4.11
CA SER A 224 -0.47 -8.93 -5.44
C SER A 224 0.51 -7.77 -5.64
N VAL A 225 0.73 -6.92 -4.62
CA VAL A 225 1.76 -5.85 -4.65
C VAL A 225 3.15 -6.44 -4.85
N LEU A 226 3.51 -7.48 -4.10
CA LEU A 226 4.81 -8.14 -4.21
C LEU A 226 5.01 -8.80 -5.58
N ALA A 227 3.95 -9.38 -6.16
CA ALA A 227 3.97 -9.91 -7.52
C ALA A 227 4.22 -8.81 -8.56
N VAL A 228 3.52 -7.68 -8.46
CA VAL A 228 3.67 -6.52 -9.35
C VAL A 228 5.09 -5.94 -9.28
N ILE A 229 5.64 -5.71 -8.08
CA ILE A 229 6.99 -5.15 -7.90
C ILE A 229 8.05 -6.11 -8.45
N SER A 230 7.95 -7.39 -8.11
CA SER A 230 8.90 -8.43 -8.55
C SER A 230 8.87 -8.61 -10.07
N SER A 231 7.69 -8.50 -10.67
CA SER A 231 7.53 -8.59 -12.12
C SER A 231 8.04 -7.34 -12.86
N ALA A 232 7.69 -6.14 -12.36
CA ALA A 232 8.12 -4.88 -12.95
C ALA A 232 9.65 -4.71 -12.96
N THR A 233 10.32 -5.21 -11.91
CA THR A 233 11.80 -5.22 -11.85
C THR A 233 12.42 -6.21 -12.83
N SER A 234 11.72 -7.29 -13.16
CA SER A 234 12.17 -8.39 -14.02
C SER A 234 11.88 -8.20 -15.52
N LEU A 235 11.03 -7.24 -15.90
CA LEU A 235 10.79 -6.84 -17.31
C LEU A 235 12.06 -6.39 -18.07
N LYS A 236 13.15 -6.14 -17.35
CA LYS A 236 14.45 -5.78 -17.92
C LYS A 236 15.16 -6.97 -18.59
N LEU A 237 14.74 -8.22 -18.33
CA LEU A 237 15.33 -9.40 -18.97
C LEU A 237 15.26 -9.28 -20.50
N PRO A 238 16.38 -9.49 -21.24
CA PRO A 238 16.41 -9.31 -22.69
C PRO A 238 15.61 -10.38 -23.45
N GLU A 239 15.54 -11.60 -22.90
CA GLU A 239 14.87 -12.75 -23.48
C GLU A 239 13.33 -12.56 -23.60
N LYS A 240 12.80 -12.72 -24.81
CA LYS A 240 11.36 -12.52 -25.13
C LYS A 240 10.43 -13.34 -24.23
N LYS A 241 10.76 -14.61 -23.93
CA LYS A 241 9.95 -15.50 -23.09
C LYS A 241 9.74 -14.93 -21.67
N TRP A 242 10.80 -14.45 -21.04
CA TRP A 242 10.73 -13.87 -19.69
C TRP A 242 9.98 -12.56 -19.65
N LYS A 243 10.11 -11.72 -20.69
CA LYS A 243 9.30 -10.50 -20.80
C LYS A 243 7.81 -10.82 -20.83
N VAL A 244 7.40 -11.79 -21.65
CA VAL A 244 5.99 -12.21 -21.73
C VAL A 244 5.49 -12.70 -20.37
N ILE A 245 6.23 -13.58 -19.69
CA ILE A 245 5.85 -14.09 -18.36
C ILE A 245 5.67 -12.93 -17.37
N ASN A 246 6.65 -12.03 -17.28
CA ASN A 246 6.56 -10.89 -16.36
C ASN A 246 5.40 -9.94 -16.76
N SER A 247 5.18 -9.67 -18.05
CA SER A 247 4.02 -8.88 -18.49
C SER A 247 2.68 -9.51 -18.08
N VAL A 248 2.54 -10.83 -18.19
CA VAL A 248 1.34 -11.55 -17.73
C VAL A 248 1.19 -11.46 -16.21
N VAL A 249 2.26 -11.73 -15.45
CA VAL A 249 2.26 -11.61 -13.98
C VAL A 249 1.92 -10.18 -13.54
N LEU A 250 2.41 -9.18 -14.26
CA LEU A 250 2.13 -7.78 -13.98
C LEU A 250 0.66 -7.45 -14.23
N ALA A 251 0.11 -7.86 -15.39
CA ALA A 251 -1.29 -7.63 -15.74
C ALA A 251 -2.24 -8.33 -14.77
N LEU A 252 -2.02 -9.62 -14.50
CA LEU A 252 -2.83 -10.39 -13.54
C LEU A 252 -2.66 -9.86 -12.12
N GLY A 253 -1.44 -9.49 -11.72
CA GLY A 253 -1.17 -8.92 -10.41
C GLY A 253 -1.88 -7.59 -10.20
N ILE A 254 -1.94 -6.71 -11.21
CA ILE A 254 -2.71 -5.46 -11.15
C ILE A 254 -4.22 -5.75 -11.09
N LEU A 255 -4.72 -6.68 -11.91
CA LEU A 255 -6.13 -7.05 -11.92
C LEU A 255 -6.57 -7.58 -10.54
N LEU A 256 -5.82 -8.52 -9.97
CA LEU A 256 -6.09 -9.10 -8.66
C LEU A 256 -5.91 -8.07 -7.54
N LEU A 257 -4.92 -7.19 -7.65
CA LEU A 257 -4.74 -6.08 -6.71
C LEU A 257 -5.99 -5.18 -6.67
N LEU A 258 -6.52 -4.79 -7.83
CA LEU A 258 -7.75 -3.99 -7.92
C LEU A 258 -8.95 -4.74 -7.38
N MET A 259 -9.05 -6.04 -7.63
CA MET A 259 -10.15 -6.85 -7.15
C MET A 259 -10.12 -7.04 -5.63
N PHE A 260 -8.96 -7.33 -5.04
CA PHE A 260 -8.83 -7.40 -3.57
C PHE A 260 -8.98 -6.02 -2.92
N LEU A 261 -8.66 -4.95 -3.63
CA LEU A 261 -8.98 -3.59 -3.19
C LEU A 261 -10.50 -3.37 -3.12
N LEU A 262 -11.26 -3.84 -4.13
CA LEU A 262 -12.72 -3.77 -4.12
C LEU A 262 -13.34 -4.62 -3.00
N PHE A 263 -12.72 -5.74 -2.61
CA PHE A 263 -13.20 -6.55 -1.48
C PHE A 263 -12.94 -5.92 -0.11
N LEU A 264 -12.09 -4.89 -0.04
CA LEU A 264 -11.80 -4.14 1.18
C LEU A 264 -12.67 -2.88 1.32
N LEU A 265 -13.34 -2.46 0.24
CA LEU A 265 -14.30 -1.35 0.21
C LEU A 265 -15.71 -1.85 0.54
#